data_AF-A0A354NWA6-F1
#
_entry.id   AF-A0A354NWA6-F1
#
_cell.length_a   1.000
_cell.length_b   1.000
_cell.length_c   1.000
_cell.angle_alpha   90.00
_cell.angle_beta   90.00
_cell.angle_gamma   90.00
#
_symmetry.space_group_name_H-M   'P 1'
#
loop_
_entity.id
_entity.type
_entity.pdbx_description
1 polymer ?
#
loop_
_entity_poly.entity_id
_entity_poly.type
_entity_poly.pdbx_seq_one_letter_code
_entity_poly.pdbx_strand_id
1 'polypeptide(L)' 'MEFYAVDGENFAIRDKQTESTWDAQGNAVSGPLEGNVLKFVPSFISEWYGWSGYHPETQLFAQAR' A
#
# COMPACT_ATOMS: atom_id res chain seq x y z
N MET A 1 -11.77 -6.77 0.26
CA MET A 1 -10.51 -7.45 -0.11
C MET A 1 -9.58 -7.27 1.07
N GLU A 2 -9.20 -8.35 1.73
CA GLU A 2 -8.34 -8.31 2.94
C GLU A 2 -6.91 -8.64 2.56
N PHE A 3 -5.95 -7.90 3.12
CA PHE A 3 -4.52 -8.08 2.91
C PHE A 3 -3.79 -8.24 4.25
N TYR A 4 -2.74 -9.05 4.23
CA TYR A 4 -1.85 -9.25 5.37
C TYR A 4 -0.42 -8.89 4.98
N ALA A 5 0.33 -8.31 5.91
CA ALA A 5 1.76 -8.09 5.71
C ALA A 5 2.46 -9.45 5.60
N VAL A 6 3.39 -9.54 4.66
CA VAL A 6 4.32 -10.67 4.60
C VAL A 6 5.58 -10.25 5.35
N ASP A 7 6.02 -11.06 6.32
CA ASP A 7 7.25 -10.80 7.07
C ASP A 7 8.46 -10.76 6.13
N GLY A 8 9.26 -9.69 6.19
CA GLY A 8 10.45 -9.52 5.36
C GLY A 8 11.03 -8.10 5.40
N GLU A 9 12.19 -7.91 4.76
CA GLU A 9 12.85 -6.59 4.66
C GLU A 9 12.18 -5.65 3.64
N ASN A 10 11.47 -6.20 2.64
CA ASN A 10 10.82 -5.45 1.58
C ASN A 10 9.30 -5.44 1.77
N PHE A 11 8.65 -4.36 1.31
CA PHE A 11 7.19 -4.29 1.31
C PHE A 11 6.62 -5.42 0.44
N ALA A 12 5.83 -6.28 1.08
CA ALA A 12 5.07 -7.32 0.42
C ALA A 12 3.76 -7.55 1.17
N ILE A 13 2.67 -7.71 0.42
CA ILE A 13 1.34 -7.98 0.97
C ILE A 13 0.76 -9.24 0.34
N ARG A 14 0.09 -10.06 1.16
CA ARG A 14 -0.64 -11.25 0.72
C ARG A 14 -2.13 -10.94 0.69
N ASP A 15 -2.81 -11.21 -0.42
CA ASP A 15 -4.27 -11.12 -0.47
C ASP A 15 -4.92 -12.42 0.01
N LYS A 16 -5.98 -12.31 0.82
CA LYS A 16 -6.70 -13.48 1.36
C LYS A 16 -7.48 -14.28 0.32
N GLN A 17 -7.86 -13.65 -0.79
CA GLN A 17 -8.80 -14.24 -1.74
C GLN A 17 -8.12 -15.27 -2.63
N THR A 18 -6.88 -14.98 -3.03
CA THR A 18 -6.11 -15.78 -3.97
C THR A 18 -4.81 -16.28 -3.37
N GLU A 19 -4.42 -15.82 -2.19
CA GLU A 19 -3.13 -16.14 -1.57
C GLU A 19 -1.94 -15.71 -2.43
N SER A 20 -2.11 -14.70 -3.30
CA SER A 20 -1.03 -14.13 -4.09
C SER A 20 -0.28 -13.07 -3.28
N THR A 21 1.03 -12.99 -3.48
CA THR A 21 1.88 -11.98 -2.85
C THR A 21 2.18 -10.88 -3.86
N TRP A 22 2.04 -9.63 -3.42
CA TRP A 22 2.17 -8.44 -4.24
C TRP A 22 3.28 -7.54 -3.72
N ASP A 23 4.07 -6.97 -4.63
CA ASP A 23 5.02 -5.90 -4.31
C ASP A 23 4.33 -4.52 -4.21
N ALA A 24 5.10 -3.49 -3.87
CA ALA A 24 4.59 -2.12 -3.72
C ALA A 24 4.08 -1.51 -5.03
N GLN A 25 4.48 -2.05 -6.18
CA GLN A 25 4.09 -1.61 -7.51
C GLN A 25 2.84 -2.34 -8.02
N GLY A 26 2.35 -3.34 -7.29
CA GLY A 26 1.19 -4.13 -7.65
C GLY A 26 1.50 -5.29 -8.60
N ASN A 27 2.75 -5.73 -8.68
CA ASN A 27 3.10 -6.96 -9.39
C ASN A 27 2.88 -8.17 -8.47
N ALA A 28 2.23 -9.21 -8.97
CA ALA A 28 2.15 -10.49 -8.28
C ALA A 28 3.47 -11.24 -8.43
N VAL A 29 4.23 -11.32 -7.34
CA VAL A 29 5.58 -11.91 -7.31
C VAL A 29 5.57 -13.39 -6.92
N SER A 30 4.46 -13.90 -6.39
CA SER A 30 4.25 -15.33 -6.12
C SER A 30 2.78 -15.66 -5.92
N GLY A 31 2.44 -16.94 -6.05
CA GLY A 31 1.10 -17.47 -5.81
C GLY A 31 0.27 -17.59 -7.09
N PRO A 32 -1.04 -17.86 -6.98
CA PRO A 32 -1.88 -18.19 -8.14
C PRO A 32 -1.96 -17.13 -9.24
N LEU A 33 -1.68 -15.86 -8.92
CA LEU A 33 -1.68 -14.76 -9.87
C LEU A 33 -0.28 -14.30 -10.30
N GLU A 34 0.78 -15.05 -10.00
CA GLU A 34 2.16 -14.70 -10.36
C GLU A 34 2.31 -14.26 -11.83
N GLY A 35 3.00 -13.14 -12.04
CA GLY A 35 3.17 -12.51 -13.35
C GLY A 35 2.05 -11.53 -13.75
N ASN A 36 0.93 -11.50 -13.01
CA ASN A 36 -0.10 -10.49 -13.20
C ASN A 36 0.28 -9.15 -12.56
N VAL A 37 -0.28 -8.07 -13.11
CA VAL A 37 -0.07 -6.70 -12.62
C VAL A 37 -1.42 -6.06 -12.34
N LEU A 38 -1.58 -5.48 -11.15
CA LEU A 38 -2.78 -4.72 -10.80
C LEU A 38 -2.92 -3.49 -11.67
N LYS A 39 -4.17 -3.13 -12.01
CA LYS A 39 -4.45 -1.87 -12.68
C LYS A 39 -4.18 -0.73 -11.71
N PHE A 40 -3.24 0.14 -12.06
CA PHE A 40 -2.95 1.35 -11.29
C PHE A 40 -4.19 2.24 -11.17
N VAL A 41 -4.47 2.70 -9.96
CA VAL A 41 -5.50 3.71 -9.70
C VAL A 41 -4.84 5.08 -9.56
N PRO A 42 -5.45 6.17 -10.06
CA PRO A 42 -4.89 7.51 -9.92
C PRO A 42 -4.52 7.81 -8.47
N SER A 43 -3.23 7.99 -8.23
CA SER A 43 -2.64 8.26 -6.93
C SER A 43 -1.35 9.04 -7.12
N PHE A 44 -0.89 9.69 -6.06
CA PHE A 44 0.36 10.45 -6.04
C PHE A 44 0.99 10.37 -4.66
N ILE A 45 2.32 10.51 -4.63
CA ILE A 45 3.07 10.61 -3.38
C ILE A 45 3.03 12.06 -2.93
N SER A 46 2.69 12.28 -1.66
CA SER A 46 2.73 13.60 -1.03
C SER A 46 3.43 13.51 0.31
N GLU A 47 4.22 14.55 0.60
CA GLU A 47 4.67 14.81 1.95
C GLU A 47 3.48 15.22 2.84
N TRP A 48 3.53 14.85 4.13
CA TRP A 48 2.41 15.10 5.05
C TRP A 48 2.10 16.61 5.17
N TYR A 49 3.13 17.46 5.17
CA TYR A 49 2.96 18.91 5.29
C TYR A 49 2.33 19.51 4.03
N GLY A 50 2.70 19.00 2.85
CA GLY A 50 2.08 19.37 1.59
C GLY A 50 0.60 19.00 1.57
N TRP A 51 0.29 17.77 1.99
CA TRP A 51 -1.09 17.30 2.12
C TRP A 51 -1.90 18.19 3.07
N SER A 52 -1.38 18.51 4.26
CA SER A 52 -2.09 19.37 5.22
C SER A 52 -2.31 20.80 4.71
N GLY A 53 -1.45 21.30 3.82
CA GLY A 53 -1.64 22.59 3.16
C GLY A 53 -2.76 22.56 2.13
N TYR A 54 -2.89 21.47 1.37
CA TYR A 54 -3.96 21.28 0.39
C TYR A 54 -5.31 20.85 1.01
N HIS A 55 -5.26 20.16 2.15
CA HIS A 55 -6.42 19.57 2.85
C HIS A 55 -6.45 20.03 4.32
N PRO A 56 -6.81 21.30 4.58
CA PRO A 56 -6.74 21.90 5.92
C PRO A 56 -7.68 21.26 6.96
N GLU A 57 -8.68 20.50 6.52
CA GLU A 57 -9.57 19.69 7.36
C GLU A 57 -8.90 18.43 7.92
N THR A 58 -7.75 18.04 7.39
CA THR A 58 -6.99 16.87 7.84
C THR A 58 -6.51 17.10 9.27
N GLN A 59 -6.94 16.24 10.19
CA GLN A 59 -6.47 16.27 11.57
C GLN A 59 -5.02 15.74 11.66
N LEU A 60 -4.14 16.54 12.24
CA LEU A 60 -2.76 16.14 12.52
C LEU A 60 -2.63 15.67 13.97
N PHE A 61 -2.08 14.47 14.16
CA PHE A 61 -1.80 13.92 15.48
C PHE A 61 -0.28 13.84 15.67
N ALA A 62 0.20 14.38 16.79
CA ALA A 62 1.57 14.19 17.24
C ALA A 62 1.55 13.27 18.47
N GLN A 63 2.57 12.43 18.61
CA GLN A 63 2.71 11.59 19.80
C GLN A 63 2.90 12.50 21.03
N ALA A 64 2.10 12.26 22.08
CA ALA A 64 2.35 12.88 23.38
C ALA A 64 3.70 12.36 23.89
N ARG A 65 4.57 13.28 24.29
CA ARG A 65 5.93 13.00 24.72
C ARG A 65 5.97 12.37 26.11
#